data_AF-A0A8J6XW22-F1
#
_entry.id   AF-A0A8J6XW22-F1
#
_cell.length_a   1.000
_cell.length_b   1.000
_cell.length_c   1.000
_cell.angle_alpha   90.00
_cell.angle_beta   90.00
_cell.angle_gamma   90.00
#
_symmetry.space_group_name_H-M   'P 1'
#
loop_
_entity.id
_entity.type
_entity.pdbx_description
1 polymer ?
#
loop_
_entity_poly.entity_id
_entity_poly.type
_entity_poly.pdbx_seq_one_letter_code
_entity_poly.pdbx_strand_id
1 'polypeptide(L)'
;SARLGGFVPVKSNAGFELYLGNTREARGVLQNVAFQAYHPSQNATEFVHYDEVGEMEYVRDAKRQFYEDFRFWNFVRNTVRRSFYFFFAYEVKPWDFSPWKSAIKAALWAVPALSLIALVVARRGRLDAAEGAVLLFTLAYAVPYLLTGVMERYRIPMTSAVALALALLTWTLIESWGRHRTRRQER
;
A
#
# COMPACT_ATOMS: atom_id res chain seq x y z
N SER A 1 34.41 -11.62 3.19
CA SER A 1 33.56 -11.56 4.40
C SER A 1 32.64 -10.35 4.31
N ALA A 2 31.34 -10.55 4.11
CA ALA A 2 30.37 -9.44 4.08
C ALA A 2 30.33 -8.79 5.47
N ARG A 3 30.85 -7.56 5.60
CA ARG A 3 30.72 -6.76 6.81
C ARG A 3 29.33 -6.16 6.80
N LEU A 4 28.47 -6.55 7.74
CA LEU A 4 27.16 -5.93 7.94
C LEU A 4 27.37 -4.48 8.42
N GLY A 5 27.39 -3.55 7.47
CA GLY A 5 27.80 -2.15 7.61
C GLY A 5 26.78 -1.24 8.31
N GLY A 6 26.31 -1.64 9.48
CA GLY A 6 25.51 -0.80 10.37
C GLY A 6 24.10 -1.34 10.65
N PHE A 7 23.45 -0.73 11.65
CA PHE A 7 22.10 -1.07 12.06
C PHE A 7 21.08 -0.55 11.03
N VAL A 8 20.30 -1.46 10.47
CA VAL A 8 19.26 -1.19 9.47
C VAL A 8 17.91 -1.55 10.10
N PRO A 9 17.17 -0.58 10.67
CA PRO A 9 16.08 -0.90 11.58
C PRO A 9 14.84 -1.54 10.93
N VAL A 10 14.55 -1.28 9.64
CA VAL A 10 13.27 -1.73 9.04
C VAL A 10 13.39 -2.10 7.54
N LYS A 11 14.35 -1.55 6.80
CA LYS A 11 14.67 -1.92 5.41
C LYS A 11 15.95 -1.23 4.96
N SER A 12 16.95 -1.95 4.44
CA SER A 12 18.22 -1.32 3.98
C SER A 12 17.95 -0.38 2.82
N ASN A 13 16.93 -0.67 2.02
CA ASN A 13 16.60 0.01 0.78
C ASN A 13 15.54 1.12 0.90
N ALA A 14 15.12 1.53 2.10
CA ALA A 14 14.01 2.49 2.26
C ALA A 14 14.27 3.82 1.54
N GLY A 15 15.52 4.31 1.55
CA GLY A 15 15.92 5.51 0.80
C GLY A 15 15.81 5.34 -0.71
N PHE A 16 16.19 4.16 -1.20
CA PHE A 16 16.06 3.82 -2.61
C PHE A 16 14.60 3.67 -3.04
N GLU A 17 13.74 3.04 -2.23
CA GLU A 17 12.30 2.93 -2.55
C GLU A 17 11.61 4.30 -2.56
N LEU A 18 12.04 5.21 -1.68
CA LEU A 18 11.58 6.59 -1.66
C LEU A 18 11.97 7.32 -2.94
N TYR A 19 13.21 7.15 -3.40
CA TYR A 19 13.66 7.66 -4.69
C TYR A 19 12.85 7.06 -5.85
N LEU A 20 12.88 5.74 -5.98
CA LEU A 20 12.28 4.99 -7.08
C LEU A 20 10.79 5.29 -7.24
N GLY A 21 10.01 5.31 -6.16
CA GLY A 21 8.58 5.56 -6.25
C GLY A 21 8.21 7.02 -6.52
N ASN A 22 9.16 7.95 -6.47
CA ASN A 22 8.97 9.37 -6.77
C ASN A 22 9.58 9.80 -8.12
N THR A 23 10.21 8.89 -8.87
CA THR A 23 10.65 9.16 -10.24
C THR A 23 9.46 9.41 -11.17
N ARG A 24 9.74 10.01 -12.33
CA ARG A 24 8.73 10.37 -13.34
C ARG A 24 8.07 9.13 -13.96
N GLU A 25 8.80 8.03 -13.97
CA GLU A 25 8.48 6.74 -14.56
C GLU A 25 7.57 5.94 -13.61
N ALA A 26 7.81 6.01 -12.30
CA ALA A 26 6.95 5.37 -11.31
C ALA A 26 5.60 6.08 -11.16
N ARG A 27 5.57 7.43 -11.15
CA ARG A 27 4.33 8.19 -10.90
C ARG A 27 3.58 7.71 -9.64
N GLY A 28 4.33 7.29 -8.62
CA GLY A 28 3.80 6.70 -7.39
C GLY A 28 3.52 5.19 -7.43
N VAL A 29 3.37 4.55 -8.59
CA VAL A 29 3.13 3.11 -8.70
C VAL A 29 4.37 2.45 -9.28
N LEU A 30 4.95 1.49 -8.57
CA LEU A 30 6.17 0.83 -8.98
C LEU A 30 5.86 -0.16 -10.11
N GLN A 31 5.92 0.34 -11.35
CA GLN A 31 5.72 -0.43 -12.58
C GLN A 31 7.06 -0.89 -13.16
N ASN A 32 7.02 -1.92 -14.02
CA ASN A 32 8.22 -2.48 -14.67
C ASN A 32 9.08 -1.41 -15.35
N VAL A 33 8.48 -0.37 -15.93
CA VAL A 33 9.21 0.72 -16.59
C VAL A 33 10.14 1.46 -15.60
N ALA A 34 9.68 1.70 -14.37
CA ALA A 34 10.51 2.35 -13.35
C ALA A 34 11.66 1.43 -12.90
N PHE A 35 11.40 0.12 -12.77
CA PHE A 35 12.45 -0.84 -12.43
C PHE A 35 13.50 -0.96 -13.55
N GLN A 36 13.08 -1.04 -14.81
CA GLN A 36 13.97 -1.07 -15.96
C GLN A 36 14.81 0.22 -16.09
N ALA A 37 14.29 1.35 -15.64
CA ALA A 37 14.99 2.62 -15.70
C ALA A 37 15.97 2.81 -14.53
N TYR A 38 15.62 2.39 -13.31
CA TYR A 38 16.34 2.82 -12.09
C TYR A 38 16.73 1.71 -11.13
N HIS A 39 16.38 0.44 -11.40
CA HIS A 39 16.68 -0.66 -10.47
C HIS A 39 17.89 -1.47 -10.97
N PRO A 40 18.93 -1.71 -10.13
CA PRO A 40 20.14 -2.39 -10.57
C PRO A 40 19.90 -3.84 -11.03
N SER A 41 18.85 -4.50 -10.53
CA SER A 41 18.50 -5.84 -11.04
C SER A 41 17.89 -5.86 -12.45
N GLN A 42 17.53 -4.70 -13.02
CA GLN A 42 16.89 -4.59 -14.35
C GLN A 42 17.55 -3.57 -15.28
N ASN A 43 18.45 -2.72 -14.76
CA ASN A 43 19.23 -1.77 -15.53
C ASN A 43 20.72 -2.08 -15.36
N ALA A 44 21.40 -2.42 -16.47
CA ALA A 44 22.82 -2.77 -16.47
C ALA A 44 23.74 -1.61 -16.02
N THR A 45 23.39 -0.36 -16.35
CA THR A 45 24.15 0.83 -15.93
C THR A 45 24.05 1.03 -14.43
N GLU A 46 22.84 0.92 -13.87
CA GLU A 46 22.62 0.96 -12.42
C GLU A 46 23.30 -0.21 -11.72
N PHE A 47 23.36 -1.38 -12.36
CA PHE A 47 24.07 -2.53 -11.82
C PHE A 47 25.57 -2.29 -11.70
N VAL A 48 26.21 -1.73 -12.73
CA VAL A 48 27.64 -1.39 -12.69
C VAL A 48 27.91 -0.42 -11.55
N HIS A 49 27.12 0.65 -11.46
CA HIS A 49 27.28 1.61 -10.36
C HIS A 49 27.08 0.94 -8.98
N TYR A 50 26.05 0.11 -8.84
CA TYR A 50 25.78 -0.66 -7.62
C TYR A 50 26.93 -1.59 -7.23
N ASP A 51 27.56 -2.26 -8.20
CA ASP A 51 28.71 -3.15 -7.98
C ASP A 51 29.97 -2.38 -7.56
N GLU A 52 30.19 -1.20 -8.15
CA GLU A 52 31.33 -0.34 -7.84
C GLU A 52 31.27 0.28 -6.43
N VAL A 53 30.10 0.78 -6.01
CA VAL A 53 29.96 1.53 -4.74
C VAL A 53 29.40 0.69 -3.58
N GLY A 54 28.78 -0.45 -3.89
CA GLY A 54 28.11 -1.32 -2.93
C GLY A 54 26.73 -0.81 -2.45
N GLU A 55 25.91 -1.71 -1.91
CA GLU A 55 24.50 -1.45 -1.55
C GLU A 55 24.31 -0.23 -0.65
N MET A 56 25.14 -0.09 0.38
CA MET A 56 24.98 0.97 1.38
C MET A 56 25.19 2.36 0.77
N GLU A 57 26.20 2.52 -0.08
CA GLU A 57 26.48 3.81 -0.71
C GLU A 57 25.48 4.10 -1.83
N TYR A 58 25.12 3.08 -2.61
CA TYR A 58 24.08 3.18 -3.63
C TYR A 58 22.75 3.67 -3.05
N VAL A 59 22.30 3.12 -1.90
CA VAL A 59 21.07 3.58 -1.25
C VAL A 59 21.19 5.01 -0.72
N ARG A 60 22.36 5.40 -0.20
CA ARG A 60 22.60 6.78 0.26
C ARG A 60 22.55 7.77 -0.90
N ASP A 61 23.13 7.41 -2.04
CA ASP A 61 23.11 8.20 -3.25
C ASP A 61 21.70 8.36 -3.80
N ALA A 62 20.92 7.27 -3.87
CA ALA A 62 19.51 7.34 -4.25
C ALA A 62 18.70 8.24 -3.30
N LYS A 63 18.94 8.12 -1.98
CA LYS A 63 18.31 8.98 -0.99
C LYS A 63 18.68 10.46 -1.18
N ARG A 64 19.95 10.76 -1.49
CA ARG A 64 20.42 12.11 -1.79
C ARG A 64 19.71 12.68 -3.03
N GLN A 65 19.69 11.92 -4.11
CA GLN A 65 18.99 12.30 -5.35
C GLN A 65 17.50 12.59 -5.10
N PHE A 66 16.83 11.78 -4.26
CA PHE A 66 15.44 12.07 -3.88
C PHE A 66 15.26 13.44 -3.25
N TYR A 67 16.16 13.85 -2.34
CA TYR A 67 16.05 15.15 -1.67
C TYR A 67 16.39 16.31 -2.60
N GLU A 68 17.35 16.14 -3.50
CA GLU A 68 17.72 17.14 -4.51
C GLU A 68 16.54 17.41 -5.47
N ASP A 69 15.88 16.34 -5.92
CA ASP A 69 14.74 16.40 -6.82
C ASP A 69 13.39 16.55 -6.11
N PHE A 70 13.39 16.70 -4.78
CA PHE A 70 12.15 16.73 -4.01
C PHE A 70 11.25 17.88 -4.44
N ARG A 71 9.99 17.57 -4.70
CA ARG A 71 8.93 18.53 -4.99
C ARG A 71 7.68 18.15 -4.21
N PHE A 72 7.31 18.98 -3.23
CA PHE A 72 6.22 18.71 -2.29
C PHE A 72 4.91 18.30 -3.00
N TRP A 73 4.48 19.07 -3.99
CA TRP A 73 3.22 18.78 -4.70
C TRP A 73 3.27 17.50 -5.54
N ASN A 74 4.42 17.16 -6.12
CA ASN A 74 4.58 15.88 -6.81
C ASN A 74 4.51 14.73 -5.82
N PHE A 75 5.15 14.87 -4.65
CA PHE A 75 5.10 13.88 -3.58
C PHE A 75 3.68 13.66 -3.07
N VAL A 76 2.93 14.73 -2.79
CA VAL A 76 1.52 14.64 -2.36
C VAL A 76 0.66 13.97 -3.45
N ARG A 77 0.80 14.39 -4.71
CA ARG A 77 0.07 13.78 -5.83
C ARG A 77 0.37 12.28 -5.97
N ASN A 78 1.64 11.91 -5.87
CA ASN A 78 2.06 10.51 -5.92
C ASN A 78 1.53 9.72 -4.72
N THR A 79 1.51 10.33 -3.53
CA THR A 79 0.96 9.72 -2.31
C THR A 79 -0.54 9.48 -2.43
N VAL A 80 -1.32 10.44 -2.93
CA VAL A 80 -2.76 10.25 -3.19
C VAL A 80 -2.99 9.14 -4.20
N ARG A 81 -2.20 9.12 -5.28
CA ARG A 81 -2.27 8.06 -6.30
C ARG A 81 -1.92 6.69 -5.69
N ARG A 82 -0.86 6.59 -4.89
CA ARG A 82 -0.49 5.38 -4.16
C ARG A 82 -1.63 4.90 -3.28
N SER A 83 -2.25 5.80 -2.52
CA SER A 83 -3.42 5.47 -1.69
C SER A 83 -4.55 4.90 -2.51
N PHE A 84 -4.88 5.50 -3.65
CA PHE A 84 -5.91 4.97 -4.54
C PHE A 84 -5.56 3.58 -5.06
N TYR A 85 -4.33 3.37 -5.54
CA TYR A 85 -3.89 2.06 -6.05
C TYR A 85 -3.79 0.99 -4.94
N PHE A 86 -3.33 1.40 -3.77
CA PHE A 86 -3.18 0.53 -2.61
C PHE A 86 -4.52 0.15 -2.00
N PHE A 87 -5.57 0.97 -2.12
CA PHE A 87 -6.87 0.67 -1.50
C PHE A 87 -7.96 0.23 -2.49
N PHE A 88 -7.92 0.66 -3.74
CA PHE A 88 -9.05 0.50 -4.66
C PHE A 88 -8.67 -0.08 -6.02
N ALA A 89 -7.52 0.28 -6.58
CA ALA A 89 -7.22 -0.07 -7.97
C ALA A 89 -6.66 -1.50 -8.11
N TYR A 90 -7.25 -2.26 -9.03
CA TYR A 90 -6.67 -3.50 -9.56
C TYR A 90 -5.93 -3.20 -10.87
N GLU A 91 -4.71 -3.71 -11.00
CA GLU A 91 -3.93 -3.60 -12.24
C GLU A 91 -4.30 -4.75 -13.18
N VAL A 92 -4.95 -4.43 -14.30
CA VAL A 92 -5.29 -5.42 -15.33
C VAL A 92 -4.02 -6.01 -15.92
N LYS A 93 -3.92 -7.34 -15.91
CA LYS A 93 -2.74 -8.04 -16.39
C LYS A 93 -2.85 -8.42 -17.86
N PRO A 94 -1.73 -8.62 -18.57
CA PRO A 94 -1.76 -9.05 -19.97
C PRO A 94 -2.53 -10.37 -20.21
N TRP A 95 -2.62 -11.21 -19.19
CA TRP A 95 -3.36 -12.48 -19.21
C TRP A 95 -4.83 -12.36 -18.76
N ASP A 96 -5.34 -11.15 -18.51
CA ASP A 96 -6.75 -10.90 -18.17
C ASP A 96 -7.61 -10.71 -19.43
N PHE A 97 -7.90 -11.82 -20.12
CA PHE A 97 -8.57 -11.81 -21.43
C PHE A 97 -10.07 -11.46 -21.42
N SER A 98 -10.72 -11.43 -20.25
CA SER A 98 -12.16 -11.18 -20.14
C SER A 98 -12.45 -9.89 -19.36
N PRO A 99 -13.02 -8.86 -20.00
CA PRO A 99 -13.36 -7.60 -19.33
C PRO A 99 -14.26 -7.79 -18.12
N TRP A 100 -15.21 -8.71 -18.20
CA TRP A 100 -16.12 -9.03 -17.10
C TRP A 100 -15.38 -9.64 -15.90
N LYS A 101 -14.48 -10.60 -16.13
CA LYS A 101 -13.66 -11.18 -15.06
C LYS A 101 -12.76 -10.11 -14.42
N SER A 102 -12.17 -9.23 -15.22
CA SER A 102 -11.36 -8.11 -14.72
C SER A 102 -12.18 -7.13 -13.88
N ALA A 103 -13.41 -6.83 -14.28
CA ALA A 103 -14.31 -5.99 -13.50
C ALA A 103 -14.67 -6.63 -12.15
N ILE A 104 -14.96 -7.93 -12.13
CA ILE A 104 -15.19 -8.67 -10.88
C ILE A 104 -13.95 -8.64 -9.99
N LYS A 105 -12.76 -8.90 -10.55
CA LYS A 105 -11.50 -8.82 -9.79
C LYS A 105 -11.29 -7.44 -9.20
N ALA A 106 -11.50 -6.37 -9.99
CA ALA A 106 -11.40 -5.00 -9.52
C ALA A 106 -12.40 -4.68 -8.41
N ALA A 107 -13.65 -5.16 -8.52
CA ALA A 107 -14.65 -5.00 -7.47
C ALA A 107 -14.23 -5.70 -6.17
N LEU A 108 -13.82 -6.97 -6.27
CA LEU A 108 -13.32 -7.74 -5.12
C LEU A 108 -12.05 -7.13 -4.50
N TRP A 109 -11.21 -6.51 -5.32
CA TRP A 109 -10.00 -5.81 -4.88
C TRP A 109 -10.30 -4.58 -4.01
N ALA A 110 -11.44 -3.93 -4.24
CA ALA A 110 -11.89 -2.78 -3.46
C ALA A 110 -12.60 -3.16 -2.16
N VAL A 111 -13.16 -4.38 -2.06
CA VAL A 111 -13.87 -4.88 -0.85
C VAL A 111 -13.09 -4.64 0.45
N PRO A 112 -11.78 -4.95 0.55
CA PRO A 112 -10.93 -4.55 1.66
C PRO A 112 -11.14 -3.12 2.17
N ALA A 113 -10.93 -2.13 1.30
CA ALA A 113 -10.99 -0.73 1.68
C ALA A 113 -12.44 -0.30 1.97
N LEU A 114 -13.40 -0.80 1.19
CA LEU A 114 -14.81 -0.53 1.39
C LEU A 114 -15.32 -1.09 2.72
N SER A 115 -14.83 -2.25 3.17
CA SER A 115 -15.21 -2.83 4.46
C SER A 115 -14.74 -1.98 5.65
N LEU A 116 -13.52 -1.45 5.59
CA LEU A 116 -12.99 -0.56 6.62
C LEU A 116 -13.76 0.77 6.64
N ILE A 117 -14.06 1.34 5.47
CA ILE A 117 -14.87 2.56 5.37
C ILE A 117 -16.28 2.29 5.92
N ALA A 118 -16.92 1.18 5.54
CA ALA A 118 -18.24 0.81 6.01
C ALA A 118 -18.26 0.60 7.53
N LEU A 119 -17.21 0.00 8.11
CA LEU A 119 -17.06 -0.15 9.56
C LEU A 119 -17.02 1.21 10.27
N VAL A 120 -16.16 2.13 9.80
CA VAL A 120 -16.04 3.49 10.34
C VAL A 120 -17.37 4.25 10.23
N VAL A 121 -18.04 4.16 9.08
CA VAL A 121 -19.34 4.81 8.83
C VAL A 121 -20.44 4.21 9.70
N ALA A 122 -20.54 2.88 9.80
CA ALA A 122 -21.53 2.19 10.63
C ALA A 122 -21.38 2.54 12.11
N ARG A 123 -20.14 2.70 12.58
CA ARG A 123 -19.81 3.14 13.94
C ARG A 123 -19.83 4.65 14.13
N ARG A 124 -20.11 5.44 13.08
CA ARG A 124 -20.08 6.91 13.09
C ARG A 124 -18.76 7.46 13.65
N GLY A 125 -17.65 6.80 13.34
CA GLY A 125 -16.31 7.12 13.85
C GLY A 125 -16.02 6.69 15.28
N ARG A 126 -16.97 6.09 16.01
CA ARG A 126 -16.78 5.59 17.38
C ARG A 126 -16.43 4.10 17.36
N LEU A 127 -15.20 3.83 16.94
CA LEU A 127 -14.65 2.48 16.91
C LEU A 127 -14.38 1.99 18.34
N ASP A 128 -14.67 0.71 18.60
CA ASP A 128 -14.15 0.05 19.80
C ASP A 128 -12.65 -0.24 19.68
N ALA A 129 -12.03 -0.75 20.76
CA ALA A 129 -10.60 -1.00 20.78
C ALA A 129 -10.14 -2.02 19.72
N ALA A 130 -10.96 -3.04 19.43
CA ALA A 130 -10.64 -4.07 18.45
C ALA A 130 -10.72 -3.50 17.03
N GLU A 131 -11.79 -2.78 16.72
CA GLU A 131 -11.98 -2.10 15.43
C GLU A 131 -10.89 -1.04 15.18
N GLY A 132 -10.55 -0.27 16.22
CA GLY A 132 -9.45 0.69 16.19
C GLY A 132 -8.11 0.02 15.94
N ALA A 133 -7.84 -1.12 16.59
CA ALA A 133 -6.61 -1.89 16.38
C ALA A 133 -6.48 -2.40 14.93
N VAL A 134 -7.58 -2.89 14.33
CA VAL A 134 -7.59 -3.32 12.92
C VAL A 134 -7.30 -2.17 11.97
N LEU A 135 -7.93 -1.00 12.21
CA LEU A 135 -7.69 0.20 11.40
C LEU A 135 -6.24 0.67 11.55
N LEU A 136 -5.73 0.75 12.78
CA LEU A 136 -4.36 1.18 13.05
C LEU A 136 -3.34 0.22 12.45
N PHE A 137 -3.53 -1.09 12.58
CA PHE A 137 -2.67 -2.09 11.96
C PHE A 137 -2.65 -1.94 10.43
N THR A 138 -3.82 -1.80 9.82
CA THR A 138 -3.98 -1.58 8.38
C THR A 138 -3.22 -0.35 7.91
N LEU A 139 -3.39 0.78 8.61
CA LEU A 139 -2.74 2.04 8.27
C LEU A 139 -1.23 1.99 8.53
N ALA A 140 -0.80 1.46 9.67
CA ALA A 140 0.61 1.32 10.02
C ALA A 140 1.36 0.45 9.00
N TYR A 141 0.73 -0.62 8.53
CA TYR A 141 1.26 -1.46 7.47
C TYR A 141 1.30 -0.74 6.11
N ALA A 142 0.25 0.03 5.77
CA ALA A 142 0.15 0.71 4.48
C ALA A 142 1.12 1.90 4.35
N VAL A 143 1.27 2.70 5.41
CA VAL A 143 1.98 3.99 5.40
C VAL A 143 3.37 3.93 4.75
N PRO A 144 4.25 2.96 5.07
CA PRO A 144 5.55 2.86 4.40
C PRO A 144 5.44 2.82 2.87
N TYR A 145 4.50 2.04 2.33
CA TYR A 145 4.27 1.91 0.89
C TYR A 145 3.58 3.14 0.28
N LEU A 146 2.76 3.85 1.06
CA LEU A 146 2.16 5.11 0.62
C LEU A 146 3.22 6.22 0.50
N LEU A 147 4.27 6.17 1.33
CA LEU A 147 5.36 7.14 1.31
C LEU A 147 6.43 6.82 0.26
N THR A 148 6.76 5.55 0.05
CA THR A 148 7.82 5.15 -0.88
C THR A 148 7.26 4.83 -2.26
N GLY A 149 6.46 3.78 -2.39
CA GLY A 149 5.83 3.36 -3.63
C GLY A 149 5.01 2.09 -3.44
N VAL A 150 3.98 1.91 -4.27
CA VAL A 150 3.08 0.75 -4.19
C VAL A 150 3.32 -0.25 -5.33
N MET A 151 3.32 -1.53 -4.99
CA MET A 151 3.12 -2.65 -5.92
C MET A 151 1.92 -3.47 -5.45
N GLU A 152 1.27 -4.15 -6.39
CA GLU A 152 0.11 -5.01 -6.11
C GLU A 152 0.37 -6.02 -4.98
N ARG A 153 1.55 -6.66 -4.99
CA ARG A 153 1.93 -7.66 -3.99
C ARG A 153 1.99 -7.14 -2.56
N TYR A 154 2.15 -5.83 -2.36
CA TYR A 154 2.20 -5.24 -1.02
C TYR A 154 0.87 -5.34 -0.28
N ARG A 155 -0.26 -5.57 -0.97
CA ARG A 155 -1.56 -5.81 -0.33
C ARG A 155 -1.76 -7.24 0.18
N ILE A 156 -0.97 -8.22 -0.26
CA ILE A 156 -1.21 -9.64 0.07
C ILE A 156 -1.29 -9.87 1.60
N PRO A 157 -0.38 -9.33 2.43
CA PRO A 157 -0.44 -9.51 3.87
C PRO A 157 -1.67 -8.89 4.55
N MET A 158 -2.34 -7.94 3.90
CA MET A 158 -3.53 -7.27 4.45
C MET A 158 -4.79 -8.12 4.39
N THR A 159 -4.77 -9.25 3.68
CA THR A 159 -5.91 -10.17 3.55
C THR A 159 -6.46 -10.59 4.92
N SER A 160 -5.58 -10.81 5.90
CA SER A 160 -5.94 -11.13 7.29
C SER A 160 -6.68 -9.99 7.99
N ALA A 161 -6.15 -8.76 7.91
CA ALA A 161 -6.78 -7.57 8.50
C ALA A 161 -8.16 -7.30 7.89
N VAL A 162 -8.31 -7.54 6.58
CA VAL A 162 -9.58 -7.42 5.87
C VAL A 162 -10.60 -8.46 6.35
N ALA A 163 -10.19 -9.72 6.49
CA ALA A 163 -11.08 -10.77 6.98
C ALA A 163 -11.63 -10.41 8.38
N LEU A 164 -10.78 -9.87 9.25
CA LEU A 164 -11.20 -9.41 10.58
C LEU A 164 -12.12 -8.19 10.51
N ALA A 165 -11.82 -7.20 9.67
CA ALA A 165 -12.68 -6.03 9.47
C ALA A 165 -14.08 -6.42 8.96
N LEU A 166 -14.16 -7.36 8.02
CA LEU A 166 -15.42 -7.90 7.51
C LEU A 166 -16.20 -8.63 8.61
N ALA A 167 -15.54 -9.47 9.40
CA ALA A 167 -16.19 -10.17 10.51
C ALA A 167 -16.77 -9.20 11.54
N LEU A 168 -16.01 -8.16 11.93
CA LEU A 168 -16.46 -7.12 12.86
C LEU A 168 -17.62 -6.29 12.28
N LEU A 169 -17.57 -5.98 10.99
CA LEU A 169 -18.65 -5.29 10.29
C LEU A 169 -19.93 -6.14 10.29
N THR A 170 -19.84 -7.43 9.93
CA THR A 170 -20.97 -8.34 9.93
C THR A 170 -21.58 -8.47 11.32
N TRP A 171 -20.75 -8.62 12.36
CA TRP A 171 -21.19 -8.64 13.75
C TRP A 171 -21.97 -7.37 14.13
N THR A 172 -21.40 -6.21 13.81
CA THR A 172 -22.03 -4.90 14.09
C THR A 172 -23.39 -4.76 13.41
N LEU A 173 -23.53 -5.24 12.17
CA LEU A 173 -24.78 -5.21 11.42
C LEU A 173 -25.83 -6.14 12.04
N ILE A 174 -25.44 -7.34 12.50
CA ILE A 174 -26.33 -8.29 13.18
C ILE A 174 -26.87 -7.69 14.48
N GLU A 175 -25.99 -7.14 15.33
CA GLU A 175 -26.42 -6.50 16.58
C GLU A 175 -27.35 -5.31 16.33
N SER A 176 -27.03 -4.48 15.32
CA SER A 176 -27.87 -3.34 14.94
C SER A 176 -29.26 -3.78 14.50
N TRP A 177 -29.35 -4.82 13.65
CA TRP A 177 -30.62 -5.37 13.21
C TRP A 177 -31.42 -5.93 14.39
N GLY A 178 -30.80 -6.70 15.28
CA GLY A 178 -31.44 -7.24 16.47
C GLY A 178 -32.11 -6.16 17.31
N ARG A 179 -31.39 -5.07 17.63
CA ARG A 179 -31.91 -3.93 18.38
C ARG A 179 -33.09 -3.23 17.69
N HIS A 180 -33.04 -3.10 16.36
CA HIS A 180 -34.14 -2.51 15.59
C HIS A 180 -35.40 -3.38 15.60
N ARG A 181 -35.26 -4.71 15.61
CA ARG A 181 -36.40 -5.63 15.63
C ARG A 181 -37.13 -5.62 16.97
N THR A 182 -36.41 -5.62 18.10
CA THR A 182 -37.00 -5.58 19.44
C THR A 182 -37.77 -4.26 19.67
N ARG A 183 -37.19 -3.12 19.29
CA ARG A 183 -37.85 -1.79 19.39
C ARG A 183 -39.13 -1.65 18.57
N ARG A 184 -39.32 -2.48 17.53
CA ARG A 184 -40.52 -2.48 16.69
C ARG A 184 -41.63 -3.37 17.25
N GLN A 185 -41.32 -4.30 18.17
CA GLN A 185 -42.32 -5.13 18.85
C GLN A 185 -42.87 -4.47 20.12
N GLU A 186 -42.14 -3.51 20.70
CA GLU A 186 -42.55 -2.73 21.88
C GLU A 186 -43.40 -1.47 21.52
N ARG A 187 -43.65 -1.22 20.23
CA ARG A 187 -44.50 -0.14 19.73
C ARG A 187 -45.75 -0.71 19.08
#